data_AF-A0A534JP67-F1
#
_entry.id   AF-A0A534JP67-F1
#
_cell.length_a   1.000
_cell.length_b   1.000
_cell.length_c   1.000
_cell.angle_alpha   90.00
_cell.angle_beta   90.00
_cell.angle_gamma   90.00
#
_symmetry.space_group_name_H-M   'P 1'
#
loop_
_entity.id
_entity.type
_entity.pdbx_description
1 polymer ?
#
loop_
_entity_poly.entity_id
_entity_poly.type
_entity_poly.pdbx_seq_one_letter_code
_entity_poly.pdbx_strand_id
1 'polypeptide(L)'
;MRKSTALGLAAIALGSISVRLSPLSSFVYWGSDTGEYFSILRTLVRTGHVSTPYYGWGITYPYFPGMFFVQAGLADLGGVDVSTVLNLLVPILGALAVGPMFLLAARIVTEDRFALFAAALLAGANPHVYTTSHAAPATLGDLLAVTCLLLFVRLRSDRRAIIPLLLVSGSLVVTHHLSLYFLIVMVVGAIVVRGLARPWQGGAGTRREIAFAFVLAVGTFAFWFGYATPFRDTILPSVNIQP
;
A
#
# COMPACT_ATOMS: atom_id res chain seq x y z
N MET A 1 9.35 -24.54 0.49
CA MET A 1 8.70 -24.19 1.78
C MET A 1 8.24 -25.48 2.44
N ARG A 2 8.50 -25.68 3.74
CA ARG A 2 8.02 -26.88 4.46
C ARG A 2 6.49 -26.81 4.61
N LYS A 3 5.81 -27.96 4.66
CA LYS A 3 4.34 -28.01 4.86
C LYS A 3 3.91 -27.27 6.13
N SER A 4 4.66 -27.40 7.21
CA SER A 4 4.42 -26.68 8.47
C SER A 4 4.48 -25.16 8.31
N THR A 5 5.45 -24.65 7.54
CA THR A 5 5.56 -23.21 7.24
C THR A 5 4.36 -22.71 6.43
N ALA A 6 3.95 -23.48 5.41
CA ALA A 6 2.80 -23.14 4.59
C ALA A 6 1.50 -23.05 5.43
N LEU A 7 1.29 -24.04 6.30
CA LEU A 7 0.15 -24.06 7.23
C LEU A 7 0.22 -22.92 8.23
N GLY A 8 1.41 -22.62 8.77
CA GLY A 8 1.62 -21.49 9.68
C GLY A 8 1.29 -20.15 9.03
N LEU A 9 1.74 -19.92 7.79
CA LEU A 9 1.43 -18.71 7.04
C LEU A 9 -0.06 -18.62 6.71
N ALA A 10 -0.71 -19.73 6.34
CA ALA A 10 -2.15 -19.77 6.10
C ALA A 10 -2.94 -19.43 7.37
N ALA A 11 -2.54 -19.98 8.53
CA ALA A 11 -3.15 -19.66 9.81
C ALA A 11 -2.98 -18.17 10.18
N ILE A 12 -1.79 -17.59 9.95
CA ILE A 12 -1.55 -16.17 10.16
C ILE A 12 -2.41 -15.32 9.21
N ALA A 13 -2.53 -15.69 7.94
CA ALA A 13 -3.35 -14.97 6.97
C ALA A 13 -4.83 -14.99 7.36
N LEU A 14 -5.36 -16.15 7.74
CA LEU A 14 -6.73 -16.30 8.22
C LEU A 14 -6.96 -15.50 9.51
N GLY A 15 -6.05 -15.60 10.48
CA GLY A 15 -6.12 -14.81 11.71
C GLY A 15 -6.06 -13.29 11.46
N SER A 16 -5.20 -12.85 10.54
CA SER A 16 -5.09 -11.45 10.10
C SER A 16 -6.41 -10.91 9.52
N ILE A 17 -7.10 -11.73 8.71
CA ILE A 17 -8.42 -11.42 8.16
C ILE A 17 -9.47 -11.37 9.28
N SER A 18 -9.53 -12.40 10.13
CA SER A 18 -10.50 -12.49 11.22
C SER A 18 -10.40 -11.31 12.18
N VAL A 19 -9.18 -10.91 12.56
CA VAL A 19 -8.97 -9.75 13.44
C VAL A 19 -9.48 -8.46 12.80
N ARG A 20 -9.20 -8.24 11.50
CA ARG A 20 -9.63 -7.02 10.77
C ARG A 20 -11.13 -6.96 10.51
N LEU A 21 -11.77 -8.12 10.35
CA LEU A 21 -13.23 -8.21 10.20
C LEU A 21 -13.96 -8.24 11.55
N SER A 22 -13.27 -8.50 12.66
CA SER A 22 -13.89 -8.61 13.99
C SER A 22 -14.74 -7.41 14.41
N PRO A 23 -14.42 -6.14 14.06
CA PRO A 23 -15.28 -5.01 14.41
C PRO A 23 -16.68 -5.09 13.80
N LEU A 24 -16.82 -5.74 12.64
CA LEU A 24 -18.11 -5.90 11.96
C LEU A 24 -19.09 -6.82 12.70
N SER A 25 -18.62 -7.54 13.72
CA SER A 25 -19.50 -8.29 14.64
C SER A 25 -20.32 -7.38 15.56
N SER A 26 -19.84 -6.16 15.81
CA SER A 26 -20.42 -5.20 16.75
C SER A 26 -20.95 -3.95 16.05
N PHE A 27 -20.43 -3.62 14.87
CA PHE A 27 -20.76 -2.40 14.14
C PHE A 27 -21.09 -2.68 12.68
N VAL A 28 -22.18 -2.10 12.17
CA VAL A 28 -22.54 -2.19 10.74
C VAL A 28 -21.52 -1.47 9.85
N TYR A 29 -20.96 -0.38 10.38
CA TYR A 29 -19.89 0.39 9.78
C TYR A 29 -18.77 0.55 10.80
N TRP A 30 -17.53 0.40 10.34
CA TRP A 30 -16.35 0.54 11.18
C TRP A 30 -15.35 1.47 10.51
N GLY A 31 -14.67 2.32 11.30
CA GLY A 31 -13.67 3.29 10.82
C GLY A 31 -14.18 4.71 10.61
N SER A 32 -13.26 5.67 10.64
CA SER A 32 -13.57 7.11 10.55
C SER A 32 -13.94 7.56 9.14
N ASP A 33 -13.37 6.94 8.11
CA ASP A 33 -13.43 7.45 6.74
C ASP A 33 -14.49 6.76 5.88
N THR A 34 -15.23 5.81 6.47
CA THR A 34 -16.17 4.93 5.74
C THR A 34 -17.24 5.70 4.98
N GLY A 35 -17.79 6.78 5.54
CA GLY A 35 -18.78 7.62 4.86
C GLY A 35 -18.21 8.37 3.66
N GLU A 36 -16.97 8.84 3.76
CA GLU A 36 -16.27 9.58 2.71
C GLU A 36 -15.98 8.65 1.52
N TYR A 37 -15.43 7.48 1.83
CA TYR A 37 -15.18 6.42 0.85
C TYR A 37 -16.46 5.92 0.19
N PHE A 38 -17.53 5.74 0.96
CA PHE A 38 -18.84 5.35 0.41
C PHE A 38 -19.36 6.40 -0.58
N SER A 39 -19.30 7.68 -0.24
CA SER A 39 -19.77 8.76 -1.12
C SER A 39 -19.00 8.82 -2.43
N ILE A 40 -17.67 8.79 -2.37
CA ILE A 40 -16.80 8.87 -3.55
C ILE A 40 -16.96 7.62 -4.42
N LEU A 41 -16.91 6.42 -3.82
CA LEU A 41 -17.04 5.15 -4.53
C LEU A 41 -18.42 5.02 -5.19
N ARG A 42 -19.50 5.35 -4.48
CA ARG A 42 -20.86 5.33 -5.05
C ARG A 42 -20.98 6.26 -6.25
N THR A 43 -20.34 7.44 -6.19
CA THR A 43 -20.32 8.38 -7.31
C THR A 43 -19.56 7.78 -8.49
N LEU A 44 -18.36 7.24 -8.26
CA LEU A 44 -17.56 6.56 -9.28
C LEU A 44 -18.34 5.42 -9.97
N VAL A 45 -18.99 4.55 -9.19
CA VAL A 45 -19.80 3.44 -9.75
C VAL A 45 -20.98 3.95 -10.57
N ARG A 46 -21.60 5.06 -10.17
CA ARG A 46 -22.76 5.63 -10.88
C ARG A 46 -22.38 6.37 -12.16
N THR A 47 -21.26 7.09 -12.16
CA THR A 47 -20.90 8.03 -13.25
C THR A 47 -19.73 7.55 -14.10
N GLY A 48 -19.04 6.48 -13.68
CA GLY A 48 -17.81 6.00 -14.31
C GLY A 48 -16.58 6.87 -14.06
N HIS A 49 -16.68 7.94 -13.25
CA HIS A 49 -15.60 8.91 -13.04
C HIS A 49 -15.49 9.32 -11.57
N VAL A 50 -14.25 9.45 -11.06
CA VAL A 50 -13.99 9.98 -9.72
C VAL A 50 -14.25 11.48 -9.71
N SER A 51 -15.25 11.92 -8.94
CA SER A 51 -15.57 13.34 -8.77
C SER A 51 -14.52 14.00 -7.89
N THR A 52 -13.77 14.97 -8.44
CA THR A 52 -12.81 15.77 -7.68
C THR A 52 -13.44 16.90 -6.85
N PRO A 53 -14.61 17.47 -7.20
CA PRO A 53 -15.38 18.28 -6.27
C PRO A 53 -15.95 17.39 -5.16
N TYR A 54 -15.33 17.46 -3.98
CA TYR A 54 -15.75 16.76 -2.78
C TYR A 54 -15.53 17.65 -1.55
N TYR A 55 -16.59 17.84 -0.76
CA TYR A 55 -16.62 18.82 0.34
C TYR A 55 -16.65 18.17 1.74
N GLY A 56 -16.37 16.87 1.84
CA GLY A 56 -16.18 16.19 3.13
C GLY A 56 -14.84 16.52 3.77
N TRP A 57 -14.51 15.87 4.89
CA TRP A 57 -13.23 16.15 5.58
C TRP A 57 -12.02 15.70 4.75
N GLY A 58 -12.15 14.58 4.05
CA GLY A 58 -11.18 14.00 3.14
C GLY A 58 -11.23 14.62 1.74
N ILE A 59 -11.24 15.96 1.63
CA ILE A 59 -11.26 16.70 0.34
C ILE A 59 -10.18 16.25 -0.65
N THR A 60 -9.14 15.59 -0.13
CA THR A 60 -7.94 15.20 -0.88
C THR A 60 -8.02 13.79 -1.46
N TYR A 61 -8.95 12.96 -0.97
CA TYR A 61 -9.08 11.56 -1.39
C TYR A 61 -9.31 11.38 -2.90
N PRO A 62 -10.15 12.19 -3.59
CA PRO A 62 -10.33 12.06 -5.03
C PRO A 62 -9.05 12.19 -5.87
N TYR A 63 -8.02 12.88 -5.36
CA TYR A 63 -6.75 13.06 -6.06
C TYR A 63 -5.81 11.84 -5.97
N PHE A 64 -6.15 10.85 -5.15
CA PHE A 64 -5.42 9.58 -5.04
C PHE A 64 -6.38 8.40 -5.33
N PRO A 65 -6.78 8.21 -6.59
CA PRO A 65 -7.93 7.38 -6.91
C PRO A 65 -7.68 5.86 -6.86
N GLY A 66 -6.44 5.42 -6.65
CA GLY A 66 -6.04 4.03 -6.81
C GLY A 66 -6.86 3.04 -5.99
N MET A 67 -7.20 3.39 -4.75
CA MET A 67 -8.05 2.55 -3.90
C MET A 67 -9.49 2.45 -4.45
N PHE A 68 -10.05 3.53 -4.99
CA PHE A 68 -11.41 3.53 -5.53
C PHE A 68 -11.53 2.67 -6.79
N PHE A 69 -10.49 2.62 -7.64
CA PHE A 69 -10.52 1.77 -8.83
C PHE A 69 -10.55 0.27 -8.49
N VAL A 70 -9.82 -0.15 -7.46
CA VAL A 70 -9.86 -1.54 -6.98
C VAL A 70 -11.25 -1.89 -6.43
N GLN A 71 -11.85 -0.98 -5.66
CA GLN A 71 -13.18 -1.17 -5.09
C GLN A 71 -14.28 -1.15 -6.17
N ALA A 72 -14.23 -0.19 -7.10
CA ALA A 72 -15.20 -0.06 -8.19
C ALA A 72 -15.16 -1.27 -9.13
N GLY A 73 -13.97 -1.80 -9.43
CA GLY A 73 -13.85 -3.03 -10.20
C GLY A 73 -14.61 -4.20 -9.57
N LEU A 74 -14.56 -4.35 -8.23
CA LEU A 74 -15.33 -5.40 -7.55
C LEU A 74 -16.82 -5.07 -7.45
N ALA A 75 -17.18 -3.81 -7.22
CA ALA A 75 -18.59 -3.40 -7.15
C ALA A 75 -19.31 -3.62 -8.49
N ASP A 76 -18.67 -3.19 -9.59
CA ASP A 76 -19.25 -3.23 -10.95
C ASP A 76 -19.19 -4.65 -11.55
N LEU A 77 -18.02 -5.30 -11.55
CA LEU A 77 -17.88 -6.65 -12.12
C LEU A 77 -18.45 -7.75 -11.23
N GLY A 78 -18.42 -7.56 -9.92
CA GLY A 78 -18.88 -8.55 -8.94
C GLY A 78 -20.36 -8.42 -8.59
N GLY A 79 -21.03 -7.34 -9.02
CA GLY A 79 -22.41 -7.05 -8.62
C GLY A 79 -22.59 -6.88 -7.10
N VAL A 80 -21.51 -6.54 -6.39
CA VAL A 80 -21.48 -6.39 -4.93
C VAL A 80 -21.80 -4.95 -4.59
N ASP A 81 -22.66 -4.72 -3.61
CA ASP A 81 -23.00 -3.36 -3.20
C ASP A 81 -21.78 -2.63 -2.58
N VAL A 82 -21.77 -1.31 -2.74
CA VAL A 82 -20.69 -0.42 -2.28
C VAL A 82 -20.35 -0.61 -0.80
N SER A 83 -21.36 -0.84 0.05
CA SER A 83 -21.16 -1.01 1.50
C SER A 83 -20.42 -2.31 1.79
N THR A 84 -20.82 -3.40 1.13
CA THR A 84 -20.16 -4.71 1.28
C THR A 84 -18.72 -4.66 0.77
N VAL A 85 -18.45 -3.99 -0.36
CA VAL A 85 -17.08 -3.81 -0.85
C VAL A 85 -16.22 -3.08 0.19
N LEU A 86 -16.71 -1.97 0.75
CA LEU A 86 -15.93 -1.20 1.73
C LEU A 86 -15.67 -1.97 3.03
N ASN A 87 -16.70 -2.65 3.54
CA ASN A 87 -16.60 -3.38 4.80
C ASN A 87 -15.79 -4.67 4.69
N LEU A 88 -15.82 -5.38 3.55
CA LEU A 88 -15.16 -6.68 3.43
C LEU A 88 -13.86 -6.62 2.62
N LEU A 89 -13.89 -6.06 1.41
CA LEU A 89 -12.72 -6.09 0.52
C LEU A 89 -11.55 -5.35 1.14
N VAL A 90 -11.78 -4.12 1.63
CA VAL A 90 -10.68 -3.27 2.11
C VAL A 90 -9.95 -3.92 3.29
N PRO A 91 -10.64 -4.40 4.34
CA PRO A 91 -9.95 -5.06 5.44
C PRO A 91 -9.28 -6.38 5.03
N ILE A 92 -9.86 -7.13 4.10
CA ILE A 92 -9.23 -8.34 3.54
C ILE A 92 -7.93 -7.97 2.81
N LEU A 93 -7.93 -6.93 1.97
CA LEU A 93 -6.70 -6.49 1.28
C LEU A 93 -5.63 -6.05 2.29
N GLY A 94 -6.01 -5.30 3.33
CA GLY A 94 -5.10 -4.94 4.43
C GLY A 94 -4.50 -6.17 5.12
N ALA A 95 -5.32 -7.20 5.34
CA ALA A 95 -4.89 -8.44 5.97
C ALA A 95 -3.80 -9.18 5.17
N LEU A 96 -3.82 -9.06 3.84
CA LEU A 96 -2.90 -9.76 2.93
C LEU A 96 -1.46 -9.23 2.98
N ALA A 97 -1.21 -8.08 3.62
CA ALA A 97 0.15 -7.53 3.79
C ALA A 97 1.10 -8.50 4.54
N VAL A 98 0.55 -9.42 5.33
CA VAL A 98 1.32 -10.48 6.02
C VAL A 98 2.07 -11.40 5.07
N GLY A 99 1.55 -11.63 3.86
CA GLY A 99 2.20 -12.48 2.84
C GLY A 99 3.50 -11.87 2.31
N PRO A 100 3.47 -10.66 1.73
CA PRO A 100 4.67 -9.92 1.35
C PRO A 100 5.65 -9.74 2.51
N MET A 101 5.16 -9.48 3.73
CA MET A 101 6.01 -9.36 4.92
C MET A 101 6.74 -10.67 5.23
N PHE A 102 6.05 -11.81 5.21
CA PHE A 102 6.66 -13.13 5.36
C PHE A 102 7.77 -13.34 4.32
N LEU A 103 7.48 -13.09 3.04
CA LEU A 103 8.45 -13.30 1.95
C LEU A 103 9.66 -12.36 2.07
N LEU A 104 9.44 -11.12 2.49
CA LEU A 104 10.52 -10.15 2.73
C LEU A 104 11.42 -10.62 3.87
N ALA A 105 10.84 -11.00 5.01
CA ALA A 105 11.59 -11.48 6.17
C ALA A 105 12.33 -12.80 5.88
N ALA A 106 11.68 -13.75 5.19
CA ALA A 106 12.30 -15.01 4.77
C ALA A 106 13.51 -14.77 3.85
N ARG A 107 13.48 -13.70 3.04
CA ARG A 107 14.59 -13.33 2.17
C ARG A 107 15.76 -12.67 2.93
N ILE A 108 15.48 -11.95 4.01
CA ILE A 108 16.49 -11.24 4.80
C ILE A 108 17.17 -12.17 5.81
N VAL A 109 16.37 -12.95 6.56
CA VAL A 109 16.83 -13.76 7.70
C VAL A 109 17.07 -15.22 7.29
N THR A 110 16.58 -15.66 6.12
CA THR A 110 16.74 -17.03 5.58
C THR A 110 16.16 -18.17 6.44
N GLU A 111 15.41 -17.84 7.48
CA GLU A 111 14.78 -18.80 8.38
C GLU A 111 13.27 -18.57 8.48
N ASP A 112 12.51 -19.60 8.09
CA ASP A 112 11.04 -19.57 8.05
C ASP A 112 10.41 -19.14 9.39
N ARG A 113 10.99 -19.53 10.53
CA ARG A 113 10.44 -19.22 11.87
C ARG A 113 10.40 -17.72 12.15
N PHE A 114 11.46 -16.99 11.78
CA PHE A 114 11.52 -15.53 11.99
C PHE A 114 10.63 -14.80 10.98
N ALA A 115 10.49 -15.35 9.78
CA ALA A 115 9.55 -14.85 8.79
C ALA A 115 8.09 -15.00 9.23
N LEU A 116 7.73 -16.15 9.80
CA LEU A 116 6.41 -16.37 10.40
C LEU A 116 6.17 -15.44 11.57
N PHE A 117 7.17 -15.25 12.44
CA PHE A 117 7.08 -14.29 13.55
C PHE A 117 6.84 -12.86 13.06
N ALA A 118 7.58 -12.40 12.05
CA ALA A 118 7.39 -11.06 11.47
C ALA A 118 5.98 -10.88 10.87
N ALA A 119 5.47 -11.89 10.17
CA ALA A 119 4.11 -11.88 9.62
C ALA A 119 3.05 -11.88 10.72
N ALA A 120 3.22 -12.68 11.78
CA ALA A 120 2.32 -12.71 12.92
C ALA A 120 2.32 -11.40 13.71
N LEU A 121 3.50 -10.77 13.88
CA LEU A 121 3.61 -9.47 14.51
C LEU A 121 2.84 -8.41 13.72
N LEU A 122 2.98 -8.38 12.39
CA LEU A 122 2.21 -7.46 11.53
C LEU A 122 0.70 -7.76 11.56
N ALA A 123 0.32 -9.03 11.66
CA ALA A 123 -1.07 -9.46 11.72
C ALA A 123 -1.80 -8.93 12.96
N GLY A 124 -1.11 -8.84 14.11
CA GLY A 124 -1.67 -8.44 15.41
C GLY A 124 -1.24 -7.08 15.95
N ALA A 125 -0.32 -6.36 15.31
CA ALA A 125 0.12 -5.05 15.78
C ALA A 125 -1.02 -4.02 15.70
N ASN A 126 -1.53 -3.59 16.86
CA ASN A 126 -2.68 -2.67 16.97
C ASN A 126 -2.61 -1.44 16.05
N PRO A 127 -1.48 -0.72 15.92
CA PRO A 127 -1.42 0.44 15.02
C PRO A 127 -1.72 0.07 13.56
N HIS A 128 -1.27 -1.10 13.11
CA HIS A 128 -1.50 -1.59 11.75
C HIS A 128 -2.89 -2.23 11.61
N VAL A 129 -3.32 -3.03 12.59
CA VAL A 129 -4.66 -3.64 12.60
C VAL A 129 -5.74 -2.58 12.54
N TYR A 130 -5.64 -1.53 13.35
CA TYR A 130 -6.64 -0.47 13.40
C TYR A 130 -6.75 0.23 12.04
N THR A 131 -5.65 0.72 11.48
CA THR A 131 -5.65 1.47 10.20
C THR A 131 -6.01 0.61 8.98
N THR A 132 -5.92 -0.72 9.10
CA THR A 132 -6.21 -1.66 8.00
C THR A 132 -7.47 -2.52 8.22
N SER A 133 -8.28 -2.18 9.24
CA SER A 133 -9.55 -2.86 9.54
C SER A 133 -10.77 -2.17 8.94
N HIS A 134 -10.60 -1.01 8.29
CA HIS A 134 -11.67 -0.22 7.68
C HIS A 134 -11.20 0.44 6.38
N ALA A 135 -12.14 1.06 5.66
CA ALA A 135 -11.82 1.86 4.48
C ALA A 135 -10.96 3.06 4.86
N ALA A 136 -9.67 3.02 4.53
CA ALA A 136 -8.70 4.09 4.71
C ALA A 136 -7.57 3.92 3.69
N PRO A 137 -6.97 5.01 3.15
CA PRO A 137 -5.97 4.92 2.09
C PRO A 137 -4.77 4.02 2.47
N ALA A 138 -4.39 4.06 3.74
CA ALA A 138 -3.30 3.28 4.32
C ALA A 138 -3.49 1.77 4.12
N THR A 139 -4.73 1.26 4.07
CA THR A 139 -4.99 -0.18 3.97
C THR A 139 -4.39 -0.80 2.72
N LEU A 140 -4.62 -0.18 1.55
CA LEU A 140 -4.01 -0.63 0.30
C LEU A 140 -2.58 -0.08 0.16
N GLY A 141 -2.33 1.13 0.67
CA GLY A 141 -1.00 1.74 0.66
C GLY A 141 0.08 0.87 1.32
N ASP A 142 -0.22 0.27 2.47
CA ASP A 142 0.72 -0.55 3.23
C ASP A 142 0.98 -1.89 2.55
N LEU A 143 -0.07 -2.56 2.05
CA LEU A 143 0.08 -3.77 1.23
C LEU A 143 1.00 -3.51 0.02
N LEU A 144 0.76 -2.42 -0.71
CA LEU A 144 1.54 -2.05 -1.88
C LEU A 144 2.98 -1.69 -1.48
N ALA A 145 3.19 -0.93 -0.41
CA ALA A 145 4.52 -0.53 0.05
C ALA A 145 5.38 -1.74 0.48
N VAL A 146 4.83 -2.67 1.26
CA VAL A 146 5.56 -3.89 1.66
C VAL A 146 5.84 -4.78 0.45
N THR A 147 4.91 -4.86 -0.49
CA THR A 147 5.11 -5.59 -1.76
C THR A 147 6.21 -4.94 -2.61
N CYS A 148 6.24 -3.60 -2.69
CA CYS A 148 7.32 -2.86 -3.34
C CYS A 148 8.68 -3.15 -2.69
N LEU A 149 8.77 -3.17 -1.36
CA LEU A 149 10.03 -3.50 -0.67
C LEU A 149 10.51 -4.92 -0.99
N LEU A 150 9.60 -5.89 -0.97
CA LEU A 150 9.91 -7.27 -1.38
C LEU A 150 10.48 -7.34 -2.81
N LEU A 151 9.82 -6.67 -3.76
CA LEU A 151 10.22 -6.63 -5.15
C LEU A 151 11.53 -5.84 -5.36
N PHE A 152 11.73 -4.76 -4.60
CA PHE A 152 12.95 -3.96 -4.61
C PHE A 152 14.16 -4.78 -4.14
N VAL A 153 14.04 -5.51 -3.01
CA VAL A 153 15.11 -6.40 -2.54
C VAL A 153 15.38 -7.52 -3.57
N ARG A 154 14.36 -7.95 -4.31
CA ARG A 154 14.49 -8.93 -5.41
C ARG A 154 15.19 -8.38 -6.64
N LEU A 155 15.02 -7.09 -6.94
CA LEU A 155 15.53 -6.42 -8.14
C LEU A 155 17.03 -6.59 -8.34
N ARG A 156 17.79 -6.66 -7.24
CA ARG A 156 19.25 -6.84 -7.29
C ARG A 156 19.67 -8.15 -7.94
N SER A 157 19.03 -9.25 -7.56
CA SER A 157 19.36 -10.58 -8.09
C SER A 157 18.62 -10.89 -9.39
N ASP A 158 17.42 -10.33 -9.58
CA ASP A 158 16.52 -10.71 -10.65
C ASP A 158 15.98 -9.46 -11.37
N ARG A 159 16.47 -9.22 -12.60
CA ARG A 159 16.04 -8.06 -13.40
C ARG A 159 14.56 -8.09 -13.75
N ARG A 160 13.93 -9.27 -13.76
CA ARG A 160 12.52 -9.42 -14.11
C ARG A 160 11.61 -8.79 -13.06
N ALA A 161 12.11 -8.56 -11.85
CA ALA A 161 11.37 -7.88 -10.79
C ALA A 161 11.10 -6.40 -11.11
N ILE A 162 11.77 -5.78 -12.09
CA ILE A 162 11.55 -4.36 -12.41
C ILE A 162 10.13 -4.10 -12.90
N ILE A 163 9.56 -4.99 -13.72
CA ILE A 163 8.21 -4.82 -14.28
C ILE A 163 7.14 -4.83 -13.18
N PRO A 164 7.02 -5.89 -12.35
CA PRO A 164 6.04 -5.88 -11.26
C PRO A 164 6.34 -4.79 -10.24
N LEU A 165 7.63 -4.44 -10.00
CA LEU A 165 7.98 -3.35 -9.09
C LEU A 165 7.43 -2.01 -9.58
N LEU A 166 7.62 -1.68 -10.86
CA LEU A 166 7.09 -0.45 -11.46
C LEU A 166 5.57 -0.40 -11.44
N LEU A 167 4.91 -1.53 -11.70
CA LEU A 167 3.44 -1.62 -11.64
C LEU A 167 2.93 -1.38 -10.22
N VAL A 168 3.46 -2.10 -9.22
CA VAL A 168 3.02 -1.95 -7.82
C VAL A 168 3.37 -0.56 -7.28
N SER A 169 4.55 -0.01 -7.63
CA SER A 169 4.91 1.35 -7.21
C SER A 169 4.06 2.41 -7.91
N GLY A 170 3.72 2.24 -9.19
CA GLY A 170 2.81 3.13 -9.90
C GLY A 170 1.40 3.11 -9.29
N SER A 171 0.91 1.91 -8.93
CA SER A 171 -0.34 1.77 -8.16
C SER A 171 -0.25 2.49 -6.81
N LEU A 172 0.89 2.38 -6.11
CA LEU A 172 1.08 3.07 -4.83
C LEU A 172 1.07 4.59 -4.98
N VAL A 173 1.73 5.12 -6.03
CA VAL A 173 1.78 6.56 -6.34
C VAL A 173 0.37 7.15 -6.43
N VAL A 174 -0.54 6.46 -7.10
CA VAL A 174 -1.93 6.91 -7.27
C VAL A 174 -2.85 6.51 -6.11
N THR A 175 -2.36 5.77 -5.10
CA THR A 175 -3.19 5.23 -4.00
C THR A 175 -2.95 5.96 -2.68
N HIS A 176 -1.70 6.09 -2.24
CA HIS A 176 -1.42 6.63 -0.91
C HIS A 176 -0.03 7.27 -0.82
N HIS A 177 -0.01 8.60 -0.73
CA HIS A 177 1.23 9.38 -0.71
C HIS A 177 2.06 9.18 0.57
N LEU A 178 1.45 8.88 1.72
CA LEU A 178 2.20 8.67 2.96
C LEU A 178 2.95 7.32 2.96
N SER A 179 2.29 6.22 2.57
CA SER A 179 2.99 4.94 2.40
C SER A 179 4.06 5.02 1.29
N LEU A 180 3.82 5.82 0.24
CA LEU A 180 4.82 6.13 -0.79
C LEU A 180 6.03 6.88 -0.23
N TYR A 181 5.81 7.89 0.61
CA TYR A 181 6.88 8.62 1.29
C TYR A 181 7.76 7.68 2.11
N PHE A 182 7.15 6.83 2.94
CA PHE A 182 7.89 5.83 3.72
C PHE A 182 8.63 4.83 2.83
N LEU A 183 8.04 4.41 1.70
CA LEU A 183 8.71 3.56 0.72
C LEU A 183 9.97 4.24 0.16
N ILE A 184 9.88 5.52 -0.25
CA ILE A 184 11.03 6.27 -0.76
C ILE A 184 12.14 6.34 0.29
N VAL A 185 11.80 6.67 1.54
CA VAL A 185 12.76 6.70 2.66
C VAL A 185 13.42 5.34 2.85
N MET A 186 12.66 4.25 2.84
CA MET A 186 13.19 2.89 2.99
C MET A 186 14.08 2.46 1.82
N VAL A 187 13.70 2.78 0.57
CA VAL A 187 14.49 2.46 -0.63
C VAL A 187 15.80 3.23 -0.65
N VAL A 188 15.75 4.55 -0.44
CA VAL A 188 16.95 5.41 -0.40
C VAL A 188 17.83 5.01 0.78
N GLY A 189 17.23 4.82 1.96
CA GLY A 189 17.94 4.37 3.16
C GLY A 189 18.65 3.03 2.94
N ALA A 190 18.00 2.06 2.29
CA ALA A 190 18.62 0.77 1.98
C ALA A 190 19.82 0.91 1.03
N ILE A 191 19.76 1.81 0.04
CA ILE A 191 20.88 2.10 -0.86
C ILE A 191 22.03 2.76 -0.10
N VAL A 192 21.75 3.77 0.71
CA VAL A 192 22.74 4.53 1.49
C VAL A 192 23.43 3.64 2.52
N VAL A 193 22.66 2.96 3.39
CA VAL A 193 23.19 2.07 4.42
C VAL A 193 24.09 0.99 3.81
N ARG A 194 23.68 0.42 2.67
CA ARG A 194 24.51 -0.56 1.97
C ARG A 194 25.80 0.04 1.42
N GLY A 195 25.74 1.25 0.85
CA GLY A 195 26.91 1.94 0.34
C GLY A 195 27.92 2.33 1.42
N LEU A 196 27.45 2.54 2.65
CA LEU A 196 28.29 2.75 3.82
C LEU A 196 28.86 1.43 4.36
N ALA A 197 28.06 0.35 4.37
CA ALA A 197 28.46 -0.93 4.94
C ALA A 197 29.43 -1.73 4.07
N ARG A 198 29.47 -1.50 2.76
CA ARG A 198 30.34 -2.20 1.81
C ARG A 198 30.87 -1.26 0.73
N PRO A 199 32.11 -1.44 0.26
CA PRO A 199 32.64 -0.66 -0.86
C PRO A 199 31.68 -0.70 -2.05
N TRP A 200 31.48 0.46 -2.68
CA TRP A 200 30.55 0.61 -3.79
C TRP A 200 31.03 -0.18 -5.01
N GLN A 201 30.57 -1.43 -5.11
CA GLN A 201 30.73 -2.23 -6.30
C GLN A 201 29.60 -1.83 -7.25
N GLY A 202 29.90 -1.01 -8.26
CA GLY A 202 28.97 -0.49 -9.29
C GLY A 202 28.33 -1.55 -10.20
N GLY A 203 28.09 -2.75 -9.67
CA GLY A 203 27.47 -3.88 -10.37
C GLY A 203 26.07 -3.55 -10.88
N ALA A 204 25.62 -4.34 -11.86
CA ALA A 204 24.33 -4.15 -12.51
C ALA A 204 23.13 -4.18 -11.53
N GLY A 205 23.25 -4.88 -10.39
CA GLY A 205 22.24 -4.86 -9.31
C GLY A 205 22.06 -3.47 -8.69
N THR A 206 23.15 -2.86 -8.23
CA THR A 206 23.14 -1.53 -7.63
C THR A 206 22.63 -0.46 -8.60
N ARG A 207 23.05 -0.54 -9.88
CA ARG A 207 22.55 0.38 -10.92
C ARG A 207 21.04 0.29 -11.13
N ARG A 208 20.46 -0.91 -11.06
CA ARG A 208 19.00 -1.12 -11.14
C ARG A 208 18.28 -0.54 -9.92
N GLU A 209 18.82 -0.75 -8.71
CA GLU A 209 18.26 -0.20 -7.47
C GLU A 209 18.21 1.34 -7.52
N ILE A 210 19.29 1.98 -7.97
CA ILE A 210 19.38 3.44 -8.13
C ILE A 210 18.45 3.94 -9.24
N ALA A 211 18.45 3.29 -10.41
CA ALA A 211 17.56 3.65 -11.50
C ALA A 211 16.08 3.58 -11.09
N PHE A 212 15.70 2.52 -10.35
CA PHE A 212 14.36 2.41 -9.79
C PHE A 212 14.06 3.54 -8.81
N ALA A 213 14.96 3.85 -7.87
CA ALA A 213 14.76 4.93 -6.92
C ALA A 213 14.55 6.29 -7.62
N PHE A 214 15.32 6.55 -8.68
CA PHE A 214 15.15 7.73 -9.52
C PHE A 214 13.78 7.75 -10.22
N VAL A 215 13.38 6.65 -10.86
CA VAL A 215 12.07 6.55 -11.53
C VAL A 215 10.92 6.71 -10.53
N LEU A 216 11.03 6.14 -9.33
CA LEU A 216 10.03 6.28 -8.26
C LEU A 216 9.90 7.75 -7.84
N ALA A 217 11.02 8.44 -7.61
CA ALA A 217 11.02 9.86 -7.23
C ALA A 217 10.43 10.74 -8.34
N VAL A 218 10.91 10.59 -9.58
CA VAL A 218 10.40 11.35 -10.73
C VAL A 218 8.92 11.08 -10.96
N GLY A 219 8.49 9.82 -10.92
CA GLY A 219 7.07 9.45 -11.07
C GLY A 219 6.19 10.04 -9.96
N THR A 220 6.70 10.07 -8.73
CA THR A 220 6.01 10.71 -7.59
C THR A 220 5.82 12.21 -7.84
N PHE A 221 6.89 12.91 -8.19
CA PHE A 221 6.80 14.35 -8.48
C PHE A 221 5.95 14.64 -9.72
N ALA A 222 6.08 13.85 -10.78
CA ALA A 222 5.26 13.98 -11.99
C ALA A 222 3.77 13.83 -11.67
N PHE A 223 3.40 12.88 -10.81
CA PHE A 223 2.00 12.73 -10.37
C PHE A 223 1.52 13.93 -9.56
N TRP A 224 2.33 14.39 -8.61
CA TRP A 224 2.00 15.55 -7.76
C TRP A 224 1.85 16.85 -8.55
N PHE A 225 2.77 17.11 -9.48
CA PHE A 225 2.78 18.34 -10.28
C PHE A 225 1.89 18.27 -11.52
N GLY A 226 1.55 17.08 -12.01
CA GLY A 226 0.75 16.89 -13.21
C GLY A 226 -0.72 16.58 -12.95
N TYR A 227 -1.04 15.84 -11.88
CA TYR A 227 -2.41 15.36 -11.61
C TYR A 227 -2.96 15.84 -10.27
N ALA A 228 -2.21 15.66 -9.17
CA ALA A 228 -2.67 16.06 -7.82
C ALA A 228 -2.43 17.56 -7.54
N THR A 229 -2.51 18.42 -8.56
CA THR A 229 -2.24 19.86 -8.43
C THR A 229 -3.17 20.58 -7.46
N PRO A 230 -4.49 20.30 -7.38
CA PRO A 230 -5.34 21.03 -6.43
C PRO A 230 -5.07 20.64 -4.98
N PHE A 231 -4.64 19.40 -4.74
CA PHE A 231 -4.15 18.95 -3.44
C PHE A 231 -2.89 19.72 -3.02
N ARG A 232 -1.91 19.83 -3.94
CA ARG A 232 -0.71 20.66 -3.75
C ARG A 232 -1.10 22.11 -3.43
N ASP A 233 -2.00 22.68 -4.21
CA ASP A 233 -2.40 24.09 -4.10
C ASP A 233 -3.22 24.38 -2.84
N THR A 234 -3.85 23.36 -2.26
CA THR A 234 -4.53 23.46 -0.95
C THR A 234 -3.55 23.38 0.22
N ILE A 235 -2.52 22.52 0.11
CA ILE A 235 -1.55 22.29 1.20
C ILE A 235 -0.45 23.35 1.24
N LEU A 236 0.19 23.70 0.12
CA LEU A 236 1.36 24.58 0.14
C LEU A 236 1.10 25.97 0.77
N PRO A 237 -0.05 26.61 0.54
CA PRO A 237 -0.39 27.86 1.24
C PRO A 237 -0.56 27.68 2.75
N SER A 238 -1.06 26.51 3.19
CA SER A 238 -1.30 26.23 4.62
C SER A 238 0.00 26.07 5.45
N VAL A 239 1.14 25.83 4.79
CA VAL A 239 2.47 25.72 5.42
C VAL A 239 3.41 26.89 5.11
N ASN A 240 2.89 27.96 4.50
CA ASN A 240 3.64 29.18 4.16
C ASN A 240 4.95 28.91 3.37
N ILE A 241 4.95 27.88 2.53
CA ILE A 241 6.04 27.60 1.59
C ILE A 241 5.66 28.29 0.29
N GLN A 242 6.23 29.47 0.02
CA GLN A 242 6.08 30.10 -1.29
C GLN A 242 6.89 29.31 -2.32
N PRO A 243 6.30 28.94 -3.47
CA PRO A 243 6.98 28.19 -4.53
C PRO A 243 8.15 28.97 -5.15
#